data_AF-A0A382RI42-F1
#
_entry.id   AF-A0A382RI42-F1
#
_cell.length_a   1.000
_cell.length_b   1.000
_cell.length_c   1.000
_cell.angle_alpha   90.00
_cell.angle_beta   90.00
_cell.angle_gamma   90.00
#
_symmetry.space_group_name_H-M   'P 1'
#
loop_
_entity.id
_entity.type
_entity.pdbx_description
1 polymer ?
#
loop_
_entity_poly.entity_id
_entity_poly.type
_entity_poly.pdbx_seq_one_letter_code
_entity_poly.pdbx_strand_id
1 'polypeptide(L)'
;KRSFMPAIAEKQELLYARIAIFIAVLVAGYVGLNPPAYVAQVVAYAFGLAAASFFPAIVLGIFQKRMNKHGAISGMLTGFILTAAYIIYFKTINPSADNPENWLLGISPEGIGTLGTIANFTVAMTVSKFTPTPPMEVQAIVEDIRLPGGAVTAN
;
A
#
# COMPACT_ATOMS: atom_id res chain seq x y z
N LYS A 1 5.61 11.31 22.17
CA LYS A 1 4.57 11.71 23.16
C LYS A 1 3.74 10.58 23.79
N ARG A 2 3.13 9.63 23.05
CA ARG A 2 2.08 8.73 23.58
C ARG A 2 2.54 7.59 24.52
N SER A 3 3.84 7.27 24.58
CA SER A 3 4.32 6.05 25.29
C SER A 3 5.37 6.26 26.38
N PHE A 4 6.14 7.37 26.40
CA PHE A 4 7.28 7.49 27.33
C PHE A 4 7.47 8.85 28.01
N MET A 5 7.11 9.98 27.36
CA MET A 5 7.25 11.31 27.97
C MET A 5 6.11 12.25 27.52
N PRO A 6 5.02 12.36 28.30
CA PRO A 6 3.83 13.14 27.91
C PRO A 6 3.99 14.67 28.07
N ALA A 7 5.02 15.16 28.77
CA ALA A 7 5.22 16.58 29.09
C ALA A 7 6.39 17.26 28.34
N ILE A 8 6.77 16.77 27.15
CA ILE A 8 7.85 17.38 26.35
C ILE A 8 7.32 18.60 25.58
N ALA A 9 8.06 19.72 25.64
CA ALA A 9 7.84 20.89 24.80
C ALA A 9 8.03 20.56 23.31
N GLU A 10 7.16 21.07 22.44
CA GLU A 10 7.14 20.75 21.00
C GLU A 10 8.50 20.95 20.30
N LYS A 11 9.25 21.98 20.71
CA LYS A 11 10.63 22.23 20.21
C LYS A 11 11.61 21.11 20.56
N GLN A 12 11.52 20.55 21.77
CA GLN A 12 12.37 19.44 22.21
C GLN A 12 11.96 18.13 21.53
N GLU A 13 10.67 17.90 21.32
CA GLU A 13 10.18 16.72 20.59
C GLU A 13 10.73 16.68 19.16
N LEU A 14 10.69 17.81 18.45
CA LEU A 14 11.25 17.91 17.11
C LEU A 14 12.77 17.66 17.10
N LEU A 15 13.49 18.14 18.13
CA LEU A 15 14.93 17.89 18.27
C LEU A 15 15.22 16.40 18.46
N TYR A 16 14.52 15.73 19.38
CA TYR A 16 14.70 14.29 19.62
C TYR A 16 14.29 13.45 18.42
N ALA A 17 13.20 13.80 17.74
CA ALA A 17 12.81 13.14 16.49
C ALA A 17 13.90 13.26 15.43
N ARG A 18 14.50 14.45 15.28
CA ARG A 18 15.58 14.69 14.30
C ARG A 18 16.85 13.92 14.65
N ILE A 19 17.22 13.83 15.93
CA ILE A 19 18.36 13.02 16.39
C ILE A 19 18.09 11.52 16.16
N ALA A 20 16.89 11.04 16.46
CA ALA A 20 16.50 9.66 16.20
C ALA A 20 16.55 9.32 14.70
N ILE A 21 16.05 10.22 13.84
CA ILE A 21 16.16 10.09 12.38
C ILE A 21 17.63 10.05 11.96
N PHE A 22 18.47 10.94 12.49
CA PHE A 22 19.89 10.98 12.15
C PHE A 22 20.62 9.67 12.49
N ILE A 23 20.41 9.14 13.70
CA ILE A 23 20.97 7.85 14.12
C ILE A 23 20.43 6.72 13.24
N ALA A 24 19.12 6.69 12.98
CA ALA A 24 18.50 5.69 12.12
C ALA A 24 19.08 5.71 10.70
N VAL A 25 19.34 6.89 10.13
CA VAL A 25 19.96 7.05 8.81
C VAL A 25 21.39 6.54 8.80
N LEU A 26 22.19 6.79 9.85
CA LEU A 26 23.55 6.25 9.94
C LEU A 26 23.56 4.71 10.00
N VAL A 27 22.66 4.12 10.80
CA VAL A 27 22.51 2.66 10.89
C VAL A 27 22.02 2.08 9.57
N ALA A 28 21.01 2.70 8.95
CA ALA A 28 20.49 2.27 7.65
C ALA A 28 21.54 2.39 6.55
N GLY A 29 22.35 3.47 6.55
CA GLY A 29 23.46 3.66 5.62
C GLY A 29 24.56 2.61 5.81
N TYR A 30 24.89 2.28 7.05
CA TYR A 30 25.85 1.22 7.36
C TYR A 30 25.37 -0.15 6.86
N VAL A 31 24.13 -0.52 7.15
CA VAL A 31 23.52 -1.77 6.67
C VAL A 31 23.33 -1.73 5.14
N GLY A 32 23.10 -0.56 4.56
CA GLY A 32 22.91 -0.38 3.12
C GLY A 32 24.18 -0.55 2.28
N LEU A 33 25.37 -0.36 2.86
CA LEU A 33 26.65 -0.58 2.15
C LEU A 33 26.96 -2.08 1.96
N ASN A 34 26.51 -2.93 2.88
CA ASN A 34 26.57 -4.38 2.76
C ASN A 34 25.18 -4.95 3.05
N PRO A 35 24.21 -4.74 2.15
CA PRO A 35 22.84 -5.11 2.41
C PRO A 35 22.77 -6.64 2.51
N PRO A 36 22.32 -7.20 3.65
CA PRO A 36 22.05 -8.62 3.72
C PRO A 36 20.99 -8.92 2.67
N ALA A 37 21.27 -9.83 1.73
CA ALA A 37 20.37 -10.13 0.61
C ALA A 37 18.93 -10.44 1.07
N TYR A 38 18.80 -11.06 2.25
CA TYR A 38 17.52 -11.34 2.90
C TYR A 38 16.72 -10.09 3.30
N VAL A 39 17.39 -9.04 3.81
CA VAL A 39 16.70 -7.81 4.26
C VAL A 39 16.06 -7.09 3.06
N ALA A 40 16.80 -6.98 1.95
CA ALA A 40 16.28 -6.36 0.74
C ALA A 40 15.04 -7.10 0.20
N GLN A 41 15.05 -8.43 0.23
CA GLN A 41 13.94 -9.27 -0.22
C GLN A 41 12.69 -9.10 0.66
N VAL A 42 12.83 -9.17 1.99
CA VAL A 42 11.69 -9.04 2.91
C VAL A 42 11.03 -7.66 2.79
N VAL A 43 11.84 -6.62 2.62
CA VAL A 43 11.34 -5.26 2.38
C VAL A 43 10.58 -5.19 1.04
N ALA A 44 11.13 -5.78 -0.03
CA ALA A 44 10.46 -5.84 -1.32
C ALA A 44 9.10 -6.57 -1.24
N TYR A 45 9.01 -7.69 -0.53
CA TYR A 45 7.74 -8.40 -0.31
C TYR A 45 6.72 -7.54 0.44
N ALA A 46 7.15 -6.86 1.51
CA ALA A 46 6.26 -6.03 2.31
C ALA A 46 5.70 -4.85 1.50
N PHE A 47 6.54 -4.16 0.74
CA PHE A 47 6.09 -3.07 -0.13
C PHE A 47 5.24 -3.57 -1.30
N GLY A 48 5.60 -4.72 -1.89
CA GLY A 48 4.81 -5.34 -2.95
C GLY A 48 3.39 -5.71 -2.48
N LEU A 49 3.27 -6.33 -1.31
CA LEU A 49 1.98 -6.66 -0.69
C LEU A 49 1.16 -5.42 -0.33
N ALA A 50 1.81 -4.40 0.24
CA ALA A 50 1.16 -3.13 0.57
C ALA A 50 0.68 -2.40 -0.69
N ALA A 51 1.49 -2.35 -1.75
CA ALA A 51 1.16 -1.75 -3.03
C ALA A 51 0.05 -2.52 -3.77
N ALA A 52 0.03 -3.85 -3.68
CA ALA A 52 -1.04 -4.66 -4.27
C ALA A 52 -2.38 -4.48 -3.57
N SER A 53 -2.39 -4.14 -2.28
CA SER A 53 -3.62 -4.03 -1.48
C SER A 53 -4.11 -2.58 -1.33
N PHE A 54 -3.33 -1.69 -0.72
CA PHE A 54 -3.80 -0.36 -0.32
C PHE A 54 -3.83 0.65 -1.46
N PHE A 55 -2.84 0.59 -2.35
CA PHE A 55 -2.67 1.64 -3.36
C PHE A 55 -3.89 1.76 -4.31
N PRO A 56 -4.41 0.67 -4.93
CA PRO A 56 -5.63 0.74 -5.74
C PRO A 56 -6.84 1.26 -4.98
N ALA A 57 -7.03 0.85 -3.73
CA ALA A 57 -8.18 1.25 -2.92
C ALA A 57 -8.15 2.76 -2.62
N ILE A 58 -6.97 3.31 -2.30
CA ILE A 58 -6.78 4.75 -2.07
C ILE A 58 -7.00 5.54 -3.35
N VAL A 59 -6.35 5.14 -4.45
CA VAL A 59 -6.47 5.84 -5.74
C VAL A 59 -7.91 5.83 -6.22
N LEU A 60 -8.59 4.69 -6.17
CA LEU A 60 -9.99 4.60 -6.57
C LEU A 60 -10.92 5.34 -5.59
N GLY A 61 -10.63 5.35 -4.30
CA GLY A 61 -11.39 6.15 -3.32
C GLY A 61 -11.33 7.65 -3.63
N ILE A 62 -10.17 8.17 -4.04
CA ILE A 62 -9.99 9.57 -4.38
C ILE A 62 -10.57 9.89 -5.75
N PHE A 63 -10.30 9.08 -6.78
CA PHE A 63 -10.61 9.39 -8.19
C PHE A 63 -11.89 8.73 -8.74
N GLN A 64 -12.54 7.79 -8.05
CA GLN A 64 -13.83 7.21 -8.44
C GLN A 64 -14.96 7.47 -7.42
N LYS A 65 -15.95 8.31 -7.78
CA LYS A 65 -17.07 8.69 -6.86
C LYS A 65 -17.95 7.51 -6.48
N ARG A 66 -18.02 6.53 -7.38
CA ARG A 66 -18.81 5.30 -7.22
C ARG A 66 -18.09 4.23 -6.38
N MET A 67 -16.85 4.46 -5.95
CA MET A 67 -16.12 3.45 -5.19
C MET A 67 -16.81 3.21 -3.84
N ASN A 68 -17.15 1.95 -3.57
CA ASN A 68 -17.84 1.54 -2.34
C ASN A 68 -16.99 0.56 -1.53
N LYS A 69 -17.39 0.37 -0.26
CA LYS A 69 -16.69 -0.51 0.69
C LYS A 69 -16.52 -1.94 0.17
N HIS A 70 -17.53 -2.49 -0.50
CA HIS A 70 -17.47 -3.86 -1.02
C HIS A 70 -16.46 -4.00 -2.17
N GLY A 71 -16.41 -3.04 -3.09
CA GLY A 71 -15.43 -2.98 -4.17
C GLY A 71 -14.01 -2.81 -3.61
N ALA A 72 -13.82 -1.89 -2.68
CA ALA A 72 -12.51 -1.68 -2.06
C ALA A 72 -12.00 -2.92 -1.32
N ILE A 73 -12.83 -3.55 -0.47
CA ILE A 73 -12.44 -4.74 0.29
C ILE A 73 -12.16 -5.94 -0.61
N SER A 74 -13.02 -6.20 -1.60
CA SER A 74 -12.81 -7.31 -2.54
C SER A 74 -11.52 -7.12 -3.34
N GLY A 75 -11.25 -5.92 -3.84
CA GLY A 75 -9.99 -5.59 -4.50
C GLY A 75 -8.78 -5.79 -3.59
N MET A 76 -8.81 -5.24 -2.37
CA MET A 76 -7.73 -5.38 -1.38
C MET A 76 -7.42 -6.86 -1.09
N LEU A 77 -8.46 -7.68 -0.89
CA LEU A 77 -8.31 -9.12 -0.65
C LEU A 77 -7.74 -9.83 -1.87
N THR A 78 -8.24 -9.54 -3.08
CA THR A 78 -7.69 -10.14 -4.31
C THR A 78 -6.22 -9.79 -4.50
N GLY A 79 -5.86 -8.51 -4.41
CA GLY A 79 -4.47 -8.06 -4.58
C GLY A 79 -3.54 -8.66 -3.53
N PHE A 80 -3.97 -8.69 -2.28
CA PHE A 80 -3.21 -9.30 -1.20
C PHE A 80 -3.04 -10.81 -1.40
N ILE A 81 -4.13 -11.55 -1.64
CA ILE A 81 -4.11 -13.01 -1.76
C ILE A 81 -3.26 -13.44 -2.96
N LEU A 82 -3.41 -12.80 -4.13
CA LEU A 82 -2.62 -13.14 -5.31
C LEU A 82 -1.12 -12.92 -5.08
N THR A 83 -0.77 -11.76 -4.53
CA THR A 83 0.63 -11.40 -4.26
C THR A 83 1.22 -12.32 -3.18
N ALA A 84 0.48 -12.57 -2.09
CA ALA A 84 0.92 -13.43 -1.00
C ALA A 84 1.05 -14.89 -1.44
N ALA A 85 0.05 -15.40 -2.18
CA ALA A 85 0.06 -16.77 -2.69
C ALA A 85 1.25 -16.99 -3.63
N TYR A 86 1.56 -16.03 -4.50
CA TYR A 86 2.73 -16.12 -5.38
C TYR A 86 4.04 -16.14 -4.60
N ILE A 87 4.22 -15.23 -3.64
CA ILE A 87 5.43 -15.18 -2.80
C ILE A 87 5.59 -16.50 -2.02
N ILE A 88 4.51 -16.96 -1.37
CA ILE A 88 4.52 -18.20 -0.57
C ILE A 88 4.81 -19.41 -1.46
N TYR A 89 4.24 -19.47 -2.66
CA TYR A 89 4.44 -20.59 -3.58
C TYR A 89 5.91 -20.75 -3.97
N PHE A 90 6.55 -19.66 -4.44
CA PHE A 90 7.93 -19.71 -4.90
C PHE A 90 8.96 -19.74 -3.76
N LYS A 91 8.71 -19.03 -2.64
CA LYS A 91 9.71 -18.91 -1.57
C LYS A 91 9.56 -19.95 -0.45
N THR A 92 8.37 -20.54 -0.27
CA THR A 92 8.10 -21.47 0.85
C THR A 92 7.74 -22.88 0.37
N ILE A 93 6.81 -23.01 -0.59
CA ILE A 93 6.26 -24.32 -0.98
C ILE A 93 7.18 -25.03 -1.99
N ASN A 94 7.64 -24.31 -3.01
CA ASN A 94 8.49 -24.89 -4.05
C ASN A 94 9.72 -24.01 -4.35
N PRO A 95 10.68 -23.89 -3.40
CA PRO A 95 11.90 -23.10 -3.61
C PRO A 95 12.73 -23.56 -4.82
N SER A 96 12.66 -24.85 -5.16
CA SER A 96 13.35 -25.43 -6.32
C SER A 96 12.81 -24.90 -7.66
N ALA A 97 11.59 -24.36 -7.67
CA ALA A 97 10.96 -23.77 -8.84
C ALA A 97 11.21 -22.24 -8.93
N ASP A 98 11.96 -21.63 -8.01
CA ASP A 98 12.31 -20.20 -8.05
C ASP A 98 13.36 -19.88 -9.11
N ASN A 99 13.01 -20.13 -10.37
CA ASN A 99 13.82 -19.88 -11.55
C ASN A 99 13.04 -19.02 -12.58
N PRO A 100 13.72 -18.22 -13.41
CA PRO A 100 13.08 -17.37 -14.42
C PRO A 100 12.14 -18.09 -15.39
N GLU A 101 12.35 -19.39 -15.62
CA GLU A 101 11.52 -20.22 -16.50
C GLU A 101 10.12 -20.50 -15.93
N ASN A 102 9.99 -20.53 -14.60
CA ASN A 102 8.73 -20.83 -13.92
C ASN A 102 7.99 -19.57 -13.46
N TRP A 103 8.65 -18.41 -13.48
CA TRP A 103 8.05 -17.15 -13.07
C TRP A 103 6.95 -16.71 -14.04
N LEU A 104 5.81 -16.28 -13.49
CA LEU A 104 4.72 -15.70 -14.28
C LEU A 104 5.22 -14.46 -15.01
N LEU A 105 5.22 -14.51 -16.34
CA LEU A 105 5.70 -13.43 -17.22
C LEU A 105 7.17 -13.02 -16.96
N GLY A 106 7.98 -13.90 -16.37
CA GLY A 106 9.36 -13.59 -15.97
C GLY A 106 9.46 -12.65 -14.76
N ILE A 107 8.36 -12.43 -14.02
CA ILE A 107 8.32 -11.53 -12.86
C ILE A 107 8.72 -12.31 -11.62
N SER A 108 9.82 -11.87 -11.00
CA SER A 108 10.29 -12.45 -9.76
C SER A 108 9.30 -12.24 -8.61
N PRO A 109 9.32 -13.09 -7.56
CA PRO A 109 8.44 -12.94 -6.40
C PRO A 109 8.55 -11.58 -5.69
N GLU A 110 9.72 -10.93 -5.76
CA GLU A 110 9.96 -9.60 -5.20
C GLU A 110 9.19 -8.51 -5.98
N GLY A 111 8.96 -8.70 -7.29
CA GLY A 111 8.31 -7.73 -8.18
C GLY A 111 6.83 -8.00 -8.47
N ILE A 112 6.25 -9.11 -7.97
CA ILE A 112 4.89 -9.53 -8.34
C ILE A 112 3.78 -8.56 -7.87
N GLY A 113 4.10 -7.65 -6.94
CA GLY A 113 3.17 -6.66 -6.41
C GLY A 113 2.43 -5.87 -7.51
N THR A 114 3.08 -5.56 -8.63
CA THR A 114 2.44 -4.85 -9.76
C THR A 114 1.28 -5.64 -10.38
N LEU A 115 1.42 -6.96 -10.55
CA LEU A 115 0.31 -7.79 -11.03
C LEU A 115 -0.82 -7.85 -10.01
N GLY A 116 -0.49 -7.92 -8.72
CA GLY A 116 -1.45 -7.82 -7.63
C GLY A 116 -2.23 -6.50 -7.64
N THR A 117 -1.54 -5.38 -7.89
CA THR A 117 -2.15 -4.04 -8.03
C THR A 117 -3.13 -4.00 -9.21
N ILE A 118 -2.76 -4.54 -10.38
CA ILE A 118 -3.62 -4.59 -11.57
C ILE A 118 -4.87 -5.43 -11.31
N ALA A 119 -4.69 -6.60 -10.67
CA ALA A 119 -5.80 -7.48 -10.31
C ALA A 119 -6.75 -6.81 -9.30
N ASN A 120 -6.22 -6.17 -8.27
CA ASN A 120 -7.01 -5.40 -7.31
C ASN A 120 -7.80 -4.29 -8.01
N PHE A 121 -7.15 -3.48 -8.86
CA PHE A 121 -7.83 -2.40 -9.58
C PHE A 121 -9.00 -2.94 -10.42
N THR A 122 -8.77 -4.06 -11.12
CA THR A 122 -9.78 -4.72 -11.96
C THR A 122 -10.94 -5.25 -11.14
N VAL A 123 -10.67 -5.96 -10.04
CA VAL A 123 -11.70 -6.53 -9.17
C VAL A 123 -12.46 -5.42 -8.44
N ALA A 124 -11.76 -4.44 -7.88
CA ALA A 124 -12.39 -3.32 -7.17
C ALA A 124 -13.34 -2.56 -8.09
N MET A 125 -12.91 -2.23 -9.31
CA MET A 125 -13.76 -1.58 -10.31
C MET A 125 -14.95 -2.45 -10.70
N THR A 126 -14.73 -3.75 -10.94
CA THR A 126 -15.80 -4.67 -11.36
C THR A 126 -16.83 -4.84 -10.25
N VAL A 127 -16.41 -5.18 -9.04
CA VAL A 127 -17.31 -5.38 -7.89
C VAL A 127 -18.05 -4.09 -7.56
N SER A 128 -17.38 -2.93 -7.58
CA SER A 128 -18.03 -1.63 -7.33
C SER A 128 -19.17 -1.30 -8.32
N LYS A 129 -19.14 -1.86 -9.54
CA LYS A 129 -20.23 -1.69 -10.53
C LYS A 129 -21.45 -2.56 -10.23
N PHE A 130 -21.26 -3.70 -9.56
CA PHE A 130 -22.33 -4.62 -9.19
C PHE A 130 -22.89 -4.40 -7.78
N THR A 131 -22.15 -3.70 -6.92
CA THR A 131 -22.56 -3.40 -5.55
C THR A 131 -23.20 -2.01 -5.41
N PRO A 132 -23.94 -1.75 -4.31
CA PRO A 132 -24.63 -0.49 -4.09
C PRO A 132 -23.68 0.71 -4.14
N THR A 133 -24.18 1.82 -4.69
CA THR A 133 -23.43 3.07 -4.69
C THR A 133 -23.21 3.58 -3.27
N PRO A 134 -22.07 4.23 -2.97
CA PRO A 134 -21.82 4.79 -1.64
C PRO A 134 -22.85 5.87 -1.28
N PRO A 135 -23.15 6.10 0.02
CA PRO A 135 -24.06 7.15 0.45
C PRO A 135 -23.66 8.54 -0.05
N MET A 136 -24.65 9.42 -0.21
CA MET A 136 -24.47 10.75 -0.81
C MET A 136 -23.47 11.63 -0.03
N GLU A 137 -23.43 11.49 1.29
CA GLU A 137 -22.45 12.14 2.17
C GLU A 137 -21.00 11.75 1.83
N VAL A 138 -20.74 10.47 1.59
CA VAL A 138 -19.40 9.97 1.22
C VAL A 138 -19.01 10.49 -0.18
N GLN A 139 -19.96 10.55 -1.10
CA GLN A 139 -19.72 11.12 -2.43
C GLN A 139 -19.38 12.61 -2.35
N ALA A 140 -20.05 13.37 -1.48
CA ALA A 140 -19.78 14.78 -1.27
C ALA A 140 -18.38 15.03 -0.70
N ILE A 141 -17.94 14.21 0.27
CA ILE A 141 -16.56 14.26 0.81
C ILE A 141 -15.54 14.02 -0.32
N VAL A 142 -15.78 13.02 -1.16
CA VAL A 142 -14.87 12.72 -2.28
C VAL A 142 -14.87 13.84 -3.32
N GLU A 143 -15.99 14.53 -3.54
CA GLU A 143 -16.07 15.69 -4.43
C GLU A 143 -15.22 16.86 -3.92
N ASP A 144 -15.38 17.18 -2.64
CA ASP A 144 -14.67 18.28 -1.99
C ASP A 144 -13.15 18.07 -2.01
N ILE A 145 -12.71 16.82 -1.77
CA ILE A 145 -11.30 16.44 -1.88
C ILE A 145 -10.75 16.64 -3.31
N ARG A 146 -11.57 16.44 -4.35
CA ARG A 146 -11.13 16.60 -5.76
C ARG A 146 -11.12 18.04 -6.24
N LEU A 147 -12.12 18.82 -5.82
CA LEU A 147 -12.35 20.19 -6.27
C LEU A 147 -12.35 21.12 -5.06
N PRO A 148 -11.19 21.32 -4.40
CA PRO A 148 -11.10 22.25 -3.28
C PRO A 148 -11.46 23.66 -3.78
N GLY A 149 -12.60 24.19 -3.30
CA GLY A 149 -13.09 25.54 -3.62
C GLY A 149 -14.46 25.62 -4.29
N GLY A 150 -15.15 24.50 -4.56
CA GLY A 150 -16.46 24.51 -5.24
C GLY A 150 -17.67 24.93 -4.39
N ALA A 151 -17.52 25.11 -3.08
CA ALA A 151 -18.64 25.34 -2.14
C ALA A 151 -18.63 26.72 -1.46
N VAL A 152 -18.25 27.80 -2.18
CA VAL A 152 -18.36 29.18 -1.67
C VAL A 152 -19.23 30.10 -2.54
N THR A 153 -19.96 29.59 -3.53
CA THR A 153 -20.92 30.41 -4.29
C THR A 153 -22.24 29.69 -4.54
N ALA A 154 -23.10 29.69 -3.52
CA ALA A 154 -24.55 29.64 -3.69
C ALA A 154 -25.16 30.63 -2.69
N ASN A 155 -25.12 31.91 -3.06
CA ASN A 155 -26.03 32.94 -2.54
C ASN A 155 -27.35 32.83 -3.29
#